data_AF-A0A1F3NYE6-F1
#
_entry.id   AF-A0A1F3NYE6-F1
#
_cell.length_a   1.000
_cell.length_b   1.000
_cell.length_c   1.000
_cell.angle_alpha   90.00
_cell.angle_beta   90.00
_cell.angle_gamma   90.00
#
_symmetry.space_group_name_H-M   'P 1'
#
loop_
_entity.id
_entity.type
_entity.pdbx_description
1 polymer ?
#
loop_
_entity_poly.entity_id
_entity_poly.type
_entity_poly.pdbx_seq_one_letter_code
_entity_poly.pdbx_strand_id
1 'polypeptide(L)'
;MTNIKAFVSEYFDENKNKTDKEAYYKGVNKNNASELSALLASTHKTKLTYKPSLYVYPVVDKQPSNKITSVYSGIEYTLEELLQMDADVDMQRQKEIDKFISENPQRLIGDEELAFIEANLPYNCEHVVPQSWFNKEEPMRGDLHHLFACESGCNSYRSNHKYFDFKDYKEIIRDKCGKLEKQLFEPEKNRGVVARAVLYYLLRYTGTIKQYSTDDIKMLVNWHKAQKASLYELHRNQKIFELQGNRNPVIDFPEIAEKLTFAV
;
A
#
# COMPACT_ATOMS: atom_id res chain seq x y z
N MET A 1 30.16 4.86 20.20
CA MET A 1 29.33 3.98 19.36
C MET A 1 27.95 3.93 20.00
N THR A 2 27.02 4.76 19.55
CA THR A 2 25.63 4.75 20.00
C THR A 2 25.05 3.37 19.72
N ASN A 3 24.45 2.73 20.72
CA ASN A 3 24.06 1.33 20.68
C ASN A 3 22.91 1.14 19.68
N ILE A 4 23.24 0.80 18.42
CA ILE A 4 22.29 0.60 17.30
C ILE A 4 21.13 -0.32 17.70
N LYS A 5 21.36 -1.29 18.58
CA LYS A 5 20.32 -2.18 19.10
C LYS A 5 19.25 -1.46 19.94
N ALA A 6 19.63 -0.47 20.75
CA ALA A 6 18.68 0.29 21.56
C ALA A 6 17.75 1.13 20.68
N PHE A 7 18.31 1.79 19.66
CA PHE A 7 17.53 2.59 18.71
C PHE A 7 16.56 1.75 17.87
N VAL A 8 16.99 0.56 17.42
CA VAL A 8 16.10 -0.38 16.71
C VAL A 8 14.96 -0.87 17.61
N SER A 9 15.24 -1.12 18.91
CA SER A 9 14.22 -1.57 19.86
C SER A 9 13.15 -0.51 20.16
N GLU A 10 13.48 0.78 20.05
CA GLU A 10 12.51 1.87 20.21
C GLU A 10 11.59 2.01 18.99
N TYR A 11 12.11 1.72 17.79
CA TYR A 11 11.34 1.76 16.55
C TYR A 11 10.39 0.56 16.40
N PHE A 12 10.83 -0.64 16.78
CA PHE A 12 10.06 -1.87 16.61
C PHE A 12 10.22 -2.83 17.80
N ASP A 13 9.11 -3.06 18.51
CA ASP A 13 9.04 -4.02 19.61
C ASP A 13 8.86 -5.46 19.08
N GLU A 14 9.97 -6.17 18.92
CA GLU A 14 10.00 -7.55 18.45
C GLU A 14 9.21 -8.51 19.36
N ASN A 15 9.23 -8.29 20.68
CA ASN A 15 8.57 -9.17 21.64
C ASN A 15 7.05 -9.02 21.59
N LYS A 16 6.57 -7.77 21.51
CA LYS A 16 5.14 -7.49 21.30
C LYS A 16 4.69 -8.05 19.96
N ASN A 17 5.44 -7.80 18.88
CA ASN A 17 5.10 -8.34 17.57
C ASN A 17 5.03 -9.87 17.56
N LYS A 18 5.96 -10.56 18.24
CA LYS A 18 5.93 -12.02 18.38
C LYS A 18 4.68 -12.49 19.13
N THR A 19 4.38 -11.87 20.28
CA THR A 19 3.22 -12.22 21.11
C THR A 19 1.90 -12.00 20.35
N ASP A 20 1.76 -10.84 19.71
CA ASP A 20 0.58 -10.49 18.92
C ASP A 20 0.42 -11.44 17.72
N LYS A 21 1.51 -11.78 17.02
CA LYS A 21 1.50 -12.74 15.92
C LYS A 21 1.05 -14.13 16.40
N GLU A 22 1.62 -14.64 17.48
CA GLU A 22 1.25 -15.95 18.03
C GLU A 22 -0.22 -16.02 18.44
N ALA A 23 -0.72 -14.96 19.09
CA ALA A 23 -2.13 -14.85 19.49
C ALA A 23 -3.06 -14.75 18.28
N TYR A 24 -2.72 -13.90 17.30
CA TYR A 24 -3.56 -13.61 16.13
C TYR A 24 -3.79 -14.84 15.25
N TYR A 25 -2.76 -15.65 15.02
CA TYR A 25 -2.88 -16.85 14.18
C TYR A 25 -3.10 -18.15 14.97
N LYS A 26 -3.50 -18.07 16.24
CA LYS A 26 -3.76 -19.24 17.08
C LYS A 26 -4.91 -20.06 16.50
N GLY A 27 -4.66 -21.35 16.26
CA GLY A 27 -5.67 -22.28 15.72
C GLY A 27 -5.95 -22.15 14.22
N VAL A 28 -5.22 -21.30 13.49
CA VAL A 28 -5.42 -21.08 12.05
C VAL A 28 -4.39 -21.87 11.24
N ASN A 29 -4.84 -22.63 10.24
CA ASN A 29 -3.97 -23.26 9.26
C ASN A 29 -3.46 -22.23 8.24
N LYS A 30 -2.21 -21.80 8.41
CA LYS A 30 -1.58 -20.75 7.58
C LYS A 30 -1.29 -21.18 6.14
N ASN A 31 -1.42 -22.47 5.82
CA ASN A 31 -1.29 -22.97 4.45
C ASN A 31 -2.64 -23.06 3.73
N ASN A 32 -3.75 -22.67 4.38
CA ASN A 32 -5.09 -22.67 3.80
C ASN A 32 -5.52 -21.22 3.50
N ALA A 33 -5.61 -20.88 2.20
CA ALA A 33 -5.97 -19.53 1.76
C ALA A 33 -7.37 -19.11 2.24
N SER A 34 -8.33 -20.04 2.28
CA SER A 34 -9.71 -19.75 2.73
C SER A 34 -9.76 -19.46 4.24
N GLU A 35 -9.02 -20.19 5.06
CA GLU A 35 -8.94 -19.92 6.50
C GLU A 35 -8.24 -18.58 6.79
N LEU A 36 -7.16 -18.28 6.06
CA LEU A 36 -6.51 -16.97 6.14
C LEU A 36 -7.47 -15.86 5.71
N SER A 37 -8.15 -16.00 4.57
CA SER A 37 -9.13 -15.03 4.09
C SER A 37 -10.21 -14.75 5.15
N ALA A 38 -10.77 -15.80 5.76
CA ALA A 38 -11.75 -15.68 6.84
C ALA A 38 -11.18 -15.00 8.11
N LEU A 39 -9.96 -15.35 8.51
CA LEU A 39 -9.27 -14.69 9.63
C LEU A 39 -9.08 -13.21 9.37
N LEU A 40 -8.53 -12.86 8.19
CA LEU A 40 -8.35 -11.48 7.78
C LEU A 40 -9.70 -10.77 7.86
N ALA A 41 -10.71 -11.28 7.16
CA ALA A 41 -12.07 -10.74 7.11
C ALA A 41 -12.63 -10.37 8.50
N SER A 42 -12.63 -11.35 9.41
CA SER A 42 -13.20 -11.24 10.75
C SER A 42 -12.42 -10.35 11.72
N THR A 43 -11.12 -10.14 11.48
CA THR A 43 -10.24 -9.38 12.39
C THR A 43 -9.99 -7.93 11.98
N HIS A 44 -10.40 -7.52 10.78
CA HIS A 44 -10.40 -6.10 10.37
C HIS A 44 -11.55 -5.35 11.04
N LYS A 45 -11.31 -5.00 12.30
CA LYS A 45 -12.27 -4.39 13.22
C LYS A 45 -12.47 -2.92 12.91
N THR A 46 -11.40 -2.19 12.58
CA THR A 46 -11.46 -0.76 12.29
C THR A 46 -11.29 -0.54 10.79
N LYS A 47 -12.40 -0.28 10.10
CA LYS A 47 -12.42 0.05 8.66
C LYS A 47 -12.14 1.53 8.49
N LEU A 48 -10.86 1.88 8.40
CA LEU A 48 -10.41 3.27 8.25
C LEU A 48 -10.82 3.81 6.88
N THR A 49 -11.04 5.12 6.78
CA THR A 49 -11.24 5.81 5.50
C THR A 49 -9.89 6.22 4.91
N TYR A 50 -9.86 6.46 3.60
CA TYR A 50 -8.65 6.92 2.90
C TYR A 50 -8.20 8.32 3.37
N LYS A 51 -7.31 8.34 4.37
CA LYS A 51 -6.71 9.54 4.97
C LYS A 51 -5.23 9.28 5.30
N PRO A 52 -4.33 9.36 4.31
CA PRO A 52 -2.94 8.96 4.48
C PRO A 52 -2.19 9.84 5.50
N SER A 53 -2.56 11.11 5.63
CA SER A 53 -2.02 12.05 6.62
C SER A 53 -2.26 11.65 8.09
N LEU A 54 -3.28 10.85 8.39
CA LEU A 54 -3.59 10.40 9.76
C LEU A 54 -2.88 9.11 10.14
N TYR A 55 -2.68 8.20 9.18
CA TYR A 55 -2.27 6.83 9.47
C TYR A 55 -1.03 6.39 8.69
N VAL A 56 -1.00 6.65 7.38
CA VAL A 56 0.07 6.17 6.50
C VAL A 56 1.37 6.89 6.85
N TYR A 57 1.43 8.22 6.72
CA TYR A 57 2.68 8.96 6.91
C TYR A 57 3.20 8.98 8.35
N PRO A 58 2.38 9.34 9.36
CA PRO A 58 2.91 9.52 10.72
C PRO A 58 3.21 8.21 11.44
N VAL A 59 2.53 7.12 11.06
CA VAL A 59 2.54 5.87 11.83
C VAL A 59 3.05 4.70 11.01
N VAL A 60 2.45 4.38 9.86
CA VAL A 60 2.74 3.12 9.15
C VAL A 60 4.04 3.21 8.36
N ASP A 61 4.22 4.26 7.56
CA ASP A 61 5.31 4.42 6.59
C ASP A 61 6.57 5.03 7.19
N LYS A 62 6.55 5.32 8.48
CA LYS A 62 7.69 5.83 9.22
C LYS A 62 8.85 4.84 9.15
N GLN A 63 10.01 5.30 8.71
CA GLN A 63 11.26 4.55 8.67
C GLN A 63 12.01 4.63 10.00
N PRO A 64 13.01 3.77 10.26
CA PRO A 64 13.88 3.90 11.43
C PRO A 64 14.57 5.27 11.51
N SER A 65 14.81 5.94 10.38
CA SER A 65 15.38 7.29 10.31
C SER A 65 14.41 8.41 10.73
N ASN A 66 13.16 8.09 11.11
CA ASN A 66 12.03 9.01 11.29
C ASN A 66 11.55 9.73 10.02
N LYS A 67 12.11 9.40 8.85
CA LYS A 67 11.62 9.87 7.56
C LYS A 67 10.56 8.92 6.99
N ILE A 68 9.96 9.31 5.89
CA ILE A 68 9.05 8.51 5.07
C ILE A 68 9.68 8.35 3.69
N THR A 69 9.61 7.15 3.12
CA THR A 69 10.27 6.83 1.85
C THR A 69 9.22 6.47 0.81
N SER A 70 9.28 7.12 -0.36
CA SER A 70 8.44 6.78 -1.51
C SER A 70 8.62 5.32 -1.90
N VAL A 71 7.51 4.60 -2.10
CA VAL A 71 7.53 3.18 -2.44
C VAL A 71 8.23 2.90 -3.77
N TYR A 72 8.15 3.81 -4.75
CA TYR A 72 8.73 3.60 -6.08
C TYR A 72 10.10 4.26 -6.23
N SER A 73 10.20 5.58 -6.04
CA SER A 73 11.46 6.30 -6.28
C SER A 73 12.47 6.15 -5.14
N GLY A 74 11.98 5.84 -3.94
CA GLY A 74 12.77 5.85 -2.71
C GLY A 74 13.28 7.24 -2.33
N ILE A 75 12.66 8.31 -2.84
CA ILE A 75 12.86 9.66 -2.30
C ILE A 75 12.36 9.67 -0.86
N GLU A 76 13.11 10.33 0.02
CA GLU A 76 12.74 10.47 1.42
C GLU A 76 12.14 11.85 1.68
N TYR A 77 11.11 11.88 2.52
CA TYR A 77 10.44 13.06 3.01
C TYR A 77 10.42 13.05 4.54
N THR A 78 10.41 14.23 5.13
CA THR A 78 9.96 14.41 6.51
C THR A 78 8.44 14.29 6.58
N LEU A 79 7.90 14.05 7.78
CA LEU A 79 6.46 14.05 8.00
C LEU A 79 5.85 15.41 7.65
N GLU A 80 6.51 16.50 8.06
CA GLU A 80 6.03 17.87 7.81
C GLU A 80 5.92 18.18 6.31
N GLU A 81 6.92 17.78 5.51
CA GLU A 81 6.87 17.97 4.05
C GLU A 81 5.66 17.27 3.43
N LEU A 82 5.39 16.00 3.77
CA LEU A 82 4.25 15.28 3.21
C LEU A 82 2.90 15.83 3.70
N LEU A 83 2.81 16.22 4.97
CA LEU A 83 1.59 16.85 5.50
C LEU A 83 1.32 18.20 4.84
N GLN A 84 2.36 19.00 4.59
CA GLN A 84 2.20 20.27 3.89
C GLN A 84 1.79 20.06 2.43
N MET A 85 2.38 19.09 1.72
CA MET A 85 1.99 18.78 0.34
C MET A 85 0.52 18.33 0.24
N ASP A 86 0.05 17.49 1.16
CA ASP A 86 -1.35 17.06 1.18
C ASP A 86 -2.31 18.19 1.61
N ALA A 87 -1.88 19.09 2.51
CA ALA A 87 -2.63 20.29 2.85
C ALA A 87 -2.76 21.26 1.65
N ASP A 88 -1.71 21.38 0.84
CA ASP A 88 -1.75 22.17 -0.40
C ASP A 88 -2.71 21.57 -1.42
N VAL A 89 -2.75 20.24 -1.53
CA VAL A 89 -3.75 19.51 -2.33
C VAL A 89 -5.16 19.78 -1.82
N ASP A 90 -5.40 19.72 -0.51
CA ASP A 90 -6.71 20.02 0.08
C ASP A 90 -7.16 21.46 -0.23
N MET A 91 -6.25 22.43 -0.10
CA MET A 91 -6.53 23.82 -0.48
C MET A 91 -6.87 23.98 -1.97
N GLN A 92 -6.17 23.28 -2.85
CA GLN A 92 -6.44 23.32 -4.29
C GLN A 92 -7.79 22.66 -4.63
N ARG A 93 -8.10 21.51 -4.01
CA ARG A 93 -9.40 20.84 -4.18
C ARG A 93 -10.53 21.76 -3.74
N GLN A 94 -10.40 22.45 -2.61
CA GLN A 94 -11.40 23.40 -2.14
C GLN A 94 -11.59 24.55 -3.12
N LYS A 95 -10.51 25.08 -3.71
CA LYS A 95 -10.60 26.13 -4.74
C LYS A 95 -11.36 25.67 -5.98
N GLU A 96 -11.13 24.44 -6.47
CA GLU A 96 -11.87 23.91 -7.62
C GLU A 96 -13.36 23.68 -7.28
N ILE A 97 -13.67 23.24 -6.06
CA ILE A 97 -15.05 23.11 -5.58
C ILE A 97 -15.74 24.49 -5.51
N ASP A 98 -15.09 25.48 -4.90
CA ASP A 98 -15.63 26.84 -4.76
C ASP A 98 -15.85 27.48 -6.14
N LYS A 99 -14.90 27.27 -7.06
CA LYS A 99 -15.02 27.69 -8.45
C LYS A 99 -16.22 27.04 -9.13
N PHE A 100 -16.38 25.73 -9.04
CA PHE A 100 -17.53 25.02 -9.63
C PHE A 100 -18.86 25.58 -9.10
N ILE A 101 -18.97 25.78 -7.79
CA ILE A 101 -20.17 26.34 -7.15
C ILE A 101 -20.45 27.77 -7.65
N SER A 102 -19.40 28.59 -7.79
CA SER A 102 -19.55 29.97 -8.27
C SER A 102 -20.00 30.05 -9.74
N GLU A 103 -19.50 29.15 -10.58
CA GLU A 103 -19.85 29.07 -12.01
C GLU A 103 -21.22 28.42 -12.23
N ASN A 104 -21.70 27.62 -11.27
CA ASN A 104 -22.94 26.85 -11.36
C ASN A 104 -23.85 27.01 -10.12
N PRO A 105 -24.32 28.23 -9.78
CA PRO A 105 -24.98 28.51 -8.49
C PRO A 105 -26.30 27.76 -8.24
N GLN A 106 -26.91 27.18 -9.28
CA GLN A 106 -28.15 26.39 -9.17
C GLN A 106 -27.90 24.87 -9.15
N ARG A 107 -26.65 24.42 -9.29
CA ARG A 107 -26.28 23.01 -9.36
C ARG A 107 -25.48 22.61 -8.13
N LEU A 108 -25.95 21.58 -7.43
CA LEU A 108 -25.15 20.94 -6.39
C LEU A 108 -23.98 20.19 -7.04
N ILE A 109 -22.81 20.24 -6.41
CA ILE A 109 -21.68 19.43 -6.83
C ILE A 109 -22.02 17.95 -6.62
N GLY A 110 -21.87 17.15 -7.67
CA GLY A 110 -22.16 15.71 -7.65
C GLY A 110 -20.90 14.89 -7.42
N ASP A 111 -21.07 13.60 -7.14
CA ASP A 111 -19.98 12.66 -6.88
C ASP A 111 -19.00 12.53 -8.06
N GLU A 112 -19.48 12.63 -9.30
CA GLU A 112 -18.64 12.59 -10.51
C GLU A 112 -17.66 13.77 -10.56
N GLU A 113 -18.11 14.97 -10.20
CA GLU A 113 -17.28 16.17 -10.20
C GLU A 113 -16.24 16.10 -9.07
N LEU A 114 -16.66 15.67 -7.87
CA LEU A 114 -15.74 15.45 -6.75
C LEU A 114 -14.68 14.39 -7.10
N ALA A 115 -15.08 13.31 -7.79
CA ALA A 115 -14.17 12.28 -8.25
C ALA A 115 -13.18 12.79 -9.32
N PHE A 116 -13.63 13.68 -10.20
CA PHE A 116 -12.78 14.34 -11.20
C PHE A 116 -11.74 15.27 -10.54
N ILE A 117 -12.16 16.10 -9.58
CA ILE A 117 -11.25 16.95 -8.82
C ILE A 117 -10.23 16.10 -8.05
N GLU A 118 -10.68 15.02 -7.40
CA GLU A 118 -9.79 14.09 -6.67
C GLU A 118 -8.73 13.47 -7.59
N ALA A 119 -9.12 13.06 -8.80
CA ALA A 119 -8.23 12.43 -9.77
C ALA A 119 -7.16 13.37 -10.33
N ASN A 120 -7.48 14.67 -10.49
CA ASN A 120 -6.52 15.68 -10.97
C ASN A 120 -5.60 16.20 -9.86
N LEU A 121 -6.02 16.08 -8.60
CA LEU A 121 -5.28 16.54 -7.44
C LEU A 121 -5.06 15.37 -6.46
N PRO A 122 -4.29 14.34 -6.81
CA PRO A 122 -4.08 13.18 -5.95
C PRO A 122 -3.19 13.51 -4.75
N TYR A 123 -3.45 12.87 -3.61
CA TYR A 123 -2.53 12.89 -2.47
C TYR A 123 -1.24 12.12 -2.78
N ASN A 124 -0.22 12.32 -1.94
CA ASN A 124 1.07 11.64 -2.05
C ASN A 124 1.00 10.21 -1.48
N CYS A 125 0.00 9.43 -1.90
CA CYS A 125 -0.20 8.06 -1.44
C CYS A 125 -0.58 7.16 -2.62
N GLU A 126 0.16 6.06 -2.73
CA GLU A 126 -0.03 5.00 -3.71
C GLU A 126 -1.01 3.95 -3.18
N HIS A 127 -1.99 3.61 -4.01
CA HIS A 127 -2.77 2.37 -3.88
C HIS A 127 -2.13 1.29 -4.75
N VAL A 128 -1.31 0.43 -4.13
CA VAL A 128 -0.54 -0.59 -4.84
C VAL A 128 -1.45 -1.53 -5.65
N VAL A 129 -2.66 -1.80 -5.14
CA VAL A 129 -3.79 -2.29 -5.97
C VAL A 129 -4.61 -1.08 -6.39
N PRO A 130 -4.69 -0.73 -7.69
CA PRO A 130 -5.35 0.49 -8.15
C PRO A 130 -6.81 0.60 -7.70
N GLN A 131 -7.21 1.78 -7.23
CA GLN A 131 -8.58 2.03 -6.78
C GLN A 131 -9.64 1.77 -7.87
N SER A 132 -9.28 1.97 -9.14
CA SER A 132 -10.16 1.73 -10.29
C SER A 132 -10.48 0.25 -10.50
N TRP A 133 -9.71 -0.68 -9.91
CA TRP A 133 -9.97 -2.11 -10.06
C TRP A 133 -11.06 -2.62 -9.12
N PHE A 134 -11.40 -1.87 -8.08
CA PHE A 134 -12.41 -2.21 -7.07
C PHE A 134 -13.41 -1.07 -6.82
N ASN A 135 -13.60 -0.18 -7.79
CA ASN A 135 -14.58 0.91 -7.76
C ASN A 135 -14.45 1.86 -6.55
N LYS A 136 -13.23 2.03 -5.99
CA LYS A 136 -13.00 2.83 -4.77
C LYS A 136 -13.82 2.38 -3.55
N GLU A 137 -14.34 1.15 -3.54
CA GLU A 137 -15.20 0.66 -2.46
C GLU A 137 -14.45 0.51 -1.13
N GLU A 138 -15.15 0.82 -0.03
CA GLU A 138 -14.67 0.55 1.33
C GLU A 138 -15.02 -0.89 1.76
N PRO A 139 -14.19 -1.57 2.57
CA PRO A 139 -13.02 -1.05 3.27
C PRO A 139 -11.71 -1.15 2.46
N MET A 140 -11.76 -1.57 1.19
CA MET A 140 -10.55 -1.76 0.38
C MET A 140 -9.81 -0.44 0.21
N ARG A 141 -10.51 0.67 -0.03
CA ARG A 141 -9.88 1.97 -0.28
C ARG A 141 -9.03 2.47 0.91
N GLY A 142 -9.49 2.27 2.14
CA GLY A 142 -8.77 2.69 3.36
C GLY A 142 -7.88 1.63 4.01
N ASP A 143 -7.77 0.43 3.43
CA ASP A 143 -6.93 -0.64 4.00
C ASP A 143 -5.42 -0.34 3.87
N LEU A 144 -4.82 0.06 4.98
CA LEU A 144 -3.40 0.45 5.11
C LEU A 144 -2.38 -0.60 4.62
N HIS A 145 -2.74 -1.88 4.48
CA HIS A 145 -1.80 -2.91 3.98
C HIS A 145 -1.43 -2.75 2.51
N HIS A 146 -2.19 -1.96 1.73
CA HIS A 146 -1.84 -1.63 0.34
C HIS A 146 -1.73 -0.13 0.04
N LEU A 147 -1.66 0.71 1.08
CA LEU A 147 -1.43 2.15 0.97
C LEU A 147 0.02 2.49 1.32
N PHE A 148 0.72 3.21 0.45
CA PHE A 148 2.12 3.58 0.68
C PHE A 148 2.34 5.06 0.39
N ALA A 149 3.31 5.69 1.06
CA ALA A 149 3.75 7.01 0.66
C ALA A 149 4.37 6.95 -0.75
N CYS A 150 3.94 7.87 -1.62
CA CYS A 150 4.46 7.99 -2.98
C CYS A 150 4.13 9.38 -3.50
N GLU A 151 5.12 10.09 -4.03
CA GLU A 151 4.88 11.36 -4.68
C GLU A 151 3.92 11.22 -5.87
N SER A 152 3.12 12.25 -6.08
CA SER A 152 2.11 12.30 -7.14
C SER A 152 2.70 12.03 -8.53
N GLY A 153 3.96 12.40 -8.78
CA GLY A 153 4.66 12.12 -10.04
C GLY A 153 4.78 10.63 -10.34
N CYS A 154 5.36 9.83 -9.43
CA CYS A 154 5.49 8.40 -9.63
C CYS A 154 4.15 7.66 -9.55
N ASN A 155 3.25 8.09 -8.67
CA ASN A 155 1.88 7.54 -8.58
C ASN A 155 1.15 7.72 -9.92
N SER A 156 1.16 8.95 -10.47
CA SER A 156 0.54 9.26 -11.77
C SER A 156 1.21 8.54 -12.93
N TYR A 157 2.55 8.44 -12.92
CA TYR A 157 3.30 7.69 -13.93
C TYR A 157 2.94 6.20 -13.91
N ARG A 158 2.83 5.59 -12.72
CA ARG A 158 2.42 4.20 -12.57
C ARG A 158 0.94 3.97 -12.95
N SER A 159 0.07 4.95 -12.69
CA SER A 159 -1.36 4.92 -13.05
C SER A 159 -2.06 3.66 -12.52
N ASN A 160 -2.89 3.00 -13.32
CA ASN A 160 -3.52 1.72 -12.99
C ASN A 160 -2.83 0.51 -13.66
N HIS A 161 -1.57 0.67 -14.06
CA HIS A 161 -0.84 -0.36 -14.78
C HIS A 161 -0.50 -1.55 -13.88
N LYS A 162 -0.67 -2.74 -14.45
CA LYS A 162 -0.38 -4.00 -13.77
C LYS A 162 1.13 -4.17 -13.61
N TYR A 163 1.55 -4.76 -12.50
CA TYR A 163 2.96 -5.09 -12.32
C TYR A 163 3.44 -6.13 -13.32
N PHE A 164 4.67 -5.99 -13.77
CA PHE A 164 5.33 -6.88 -14.71
C PHE A 164 6.83 -6.95 -14.46
N ASP A 165 7.49 -8.03 -14.89
CA ASP A 165 8.94 -8.23 -14.77
C ASP A 165 9.57 -8.22 -16.18
N PHE A 166 10.18 -7.10 -16.55
CA PHE A 166 10.82 -6.87 -17.84
C PHE A 166 12.22 -7.46 -17.86
N LYS A 167 12.48 -8.37 -18.80
CA LYS A 167 13.81 -8.97 -18.99
C LYS A 167 14.89 -7.94 -19.35
N ASP A 168 14.50 -6.88 -20.04
CA ASP A 168 15.32 -5.79 -20.57
C ASP A 168 15.23 -4.52 -19.70
N TYR A 169 14.95 -4.67 -18.40
CA TYR A 169 14.73 -3.55 -17.49
C TYR A 169 15.85 -2.50 -17.54
N LYS A 170 17.11 -2.94 -17.56
CA LYS A 170 18.30 -2.08 -17.49
C LYS A 170 18.54 -1.23 -18.74
N GLU A 171 17.91 -1.58 -19.86
CA GLU A 171 18.16 -0.93 -21.16
C GLU A 171 17.25 0.30 -21.38
N ILE A 172 16.18 0.43 -20.59
CA ILE A 172 15.12 1.44 -20.79
C ILE A 172 14.73 2.03 -19.42
N ILE A 173 15.69 2.58 -18.68
CA ILE A 173 15.35 3.33 -17.45
C ILE A 173 14.91 4.73 -17.87
N ARG A 174 13.61 5.00 -17.71
CA ARG A 174 13.08 6.36 -17.65
C ARG A 174 12.57 6.57 -16.23
N ASP A 175 13.25 7.47 -15.53
CA ASP A 175 12.83 8.06 -14.26
C ASP A 175 13.03 7.12 -13.06
N LYS A 176 13.20 7.68 -11.86
CA LYS A 176 13.51 6.88 -10.64
C LYS A 176 12.33 6.00 -10.19
N CYS A 177 11.14 6.16 -10.77
CA CYS A 177 9.93 5.45 -10.39
C CYS A 177 9.96 3.97 -10.78
N GLY A 178 10.38 3.68 -12.02
CA GLY A 178 10.35 2.34 -12.60
C GLY A 178 10.22 2.36 -14.11
N LYS A 179 10.12 1.18 -14.72
CA LYS A 179 9.91 1.02 -16.17
C LYS A 179 8.43 0.88 -16.47
N LEU A 180 7.96 1.64 -17.46
CA LEU A 180 6.61 1.56 -17.99
C LEU A 180 6.65 1.26 -19.49
N GLU A 181 5.99 0.18 -19.91
CA GLU A 181 5.85 -0.17 -21.32
C GLU A 181 4.52 -0.88 -21.54
N LYS A 182 3.77 -0.52 -22.59
CA LYS A 182 2.52 -1.20 -22.99
C LYS A 182 1.53 -1.43 -21.84
N GLN A 183 1.35 -0.41 -21.00
CA GLN A 183 0.45 -0.44 -19.84
C GLN A 183 0.84 -1.46 -18.75
N LEU A 184 2.12 -1.83 -18.72
CA LEU A 184 2.74 -2.66 -17.69
C LEU A 184 3.82 -1.84 -16.97
N PHE A 185 4.00 -2.11 -15.69
CA PHE A 185 4.89 -1.35 -14.84
C PHE A 185 5.80 -2.25 -13.99
N GLU A 186 7.09 -1.96 -13.96
CA GLU A 186 8.04 -2.58 -13.04
C GLU A 186 8.69 -1.51 -12.16
N PRO A 187 8.48 -1.52 -10.85
CA PRO A 187 9.04 -0.51 -9.97
C PRO A 187 10.55 -0.69 -9.82
N GLU A 188 11.28 0.43 -9.78
CA GLU A 188 12.75 0.44 -9.59
C GLU A 188 13.14 -0.11 -8.22
N LYS A 189 12.36 0.24 -7.20
CA LYS A 189 12.56 -0.20 -5.82
C LYS A 189 11.35 -0.96 -5.31
N ASN A 190 11.56 -1.70 -4.22
CA ASN A 190 10.48 -2.26 -3.40
C ASN A 190 9.54 -3.25 -4.11
N ARG A 191 10.01 -3.96 -5.16
CA ARG A 191 9.28 -5.05 -5.82
C ARG A 191 8.71 -6.08 -4.83
N GLY A 192 9.49 -6.49 -3.83
CA GLY A 192 9.01 -7.43 -2.81
C GLY A 192 7.95 -6.85 -1.89
N VAL A 193 8.02 -5.55 -1.58
CA VAL A 193 7.06 -4.85 -0.71
C VAL A 193 5.71 -4.78 -1.40
N VAL A 194 5.68 -4.30 -2.65
CA VAL A 194 4.43 -4.19 -3.42
C VAL A 194 3.86 -5.57 -3.73
N ALA A 195 4.72 -6.56 -3.99
CA ALA A 195 4.27 -7.94 -4.17
C ALA A 195 3.55 -8.48 -2.93
N ARG A 196 4.10 -8.27 -1.72
CA ARG A 196 3.45 -8.69 -0.48
C ARG A 196 2.13 -7.97 -0.20
N ALA A 197 2.02 -6.70 -0.57
CA ALA A 197 0.77 -5.96 -0.46
C ALA A 197 -0.30 -6.50 -1.43
N VAL A 198 0.06 -6.80 -2.69
CA VAL A 198 -0.86 -7.41 -3.66
C VAL A 198 -1.28 -8.81 -3.23
N LEU A 199 -0.33 -9.67 -2.81
CA LEU A 199 -0.64 -11.02 -2.34
C LEU A 199 -1.56 -10.99 -1.12
N TYR A 200 -1.33 -10.07 -0.17
CA TYR A 200 -2.26 -9.82 0.93
C TYR A 200 -3.65 -9.43 0.42
N TYR A 201 -3.74 -8.48 -0.51
CA TYR A 201 -5.01 -8.00 -1.02
C TYR A 201 -5.82 -9.14 -1.64
N LEU A 202 -5.18 -10.03 -2.41
CA LEU A 202 -5.83 -11.19 -3.03
C LEU A 202 -6.31 -12.23 -1.99
N LEU A 203 -5.61 -12.38 -0.87
CA LEU A 203 -6.07 -13.23 0.25
C LEU A 203 -7.22 -12.58 1.00
N ARG A 204 -7.15 -11.28 1.22
CA ARG A 204 -8.14 -10.53 2.00
C ARG A 204 -9.45 -10.34 1.24
N TYR A 205 -9.36 -9.91 0.00
CA TYR A 205 -10.46 -9.50 -0.88
C TYR A 205 -10.55 -10.48 -2.06
N THR A 206 -10.60 -11.77 -1.74
CA THR A 206 -10.61 -12.84 -2.74
C THR A 206 -11.74 -12.65 -3.74
N GLY A 207 -11.38 -12.58 -5.03
CA GLY A 207 -12.34 -12.46 -6.13
C GLY A 207 -12.85 -11.05 -6.43
N THR A 208 -12.42 -10.01 -5.71
CA THR A 208 -12.84 -8.62 -6.00
C THR A 208 -12.15 -8.04 -7.22
N ILE A 209 -10.95 -8.52 -7.57
CA ILE A 209 -10.17 -8.12 -8.74
C ILE A 209 -9.89 -9.33 -9.64
N LYS A 210 -9.73 -9.09 -10.95
CA LYS A 210 -9.50 -10.12 -11.98
C LYS A 210 -8.38 -9.77 -12.97
N GLN A 211 -7.61 -8.73 -12.66
CA GLN A 211 -6.58 -8.17 -13.54
C GLN A 211 -5.31 -9.04 -13.56
N TYR A 212 -5.09 -9.82 -12.50
CA TYR A 212 -3.96 -10.74 -12.39
C TYR A 212 -4.31 -12.10 -12.99
N SER A 213 -3.30 -12.77 -13.54
CA SER A 213 -3.32 -14.16 -13.99
C SER A 213 -2.45 -15.01 -13.07
N THR A 214 -2.51 -16.34 -13.23
CA THR A 214 -1.64 -17.25 -12.48
C THR A 214 -0.14 -16.96 -12.68
N ASP A 215 0.27 -16.51 -13.87
CA ASP A 215 1.67 -16.17 -14.13
C ASP A 215 2.08 -14.86 -13.47
N ASP A 216 1.17 -13.89 -13.36
CA ASP A 216 1.44 -12.68 -12.56
C ASP A 216 1.60 -13.02 -11.08
N ILE A 217 0.82 -13.98 -10.55
CA ILE A 217 1.01 -14.46 -9.17
C ILE A 217 2.37 -15.11 -8.96
N LYS A 218 2.82 -15.95 -9.90
CA LYS A 218 4.19 -16.51 -9.84
C LYS A 218 5.24 -15.42 -9.85
N MET A 219 5.07 -14.38 -10.68
CA MET A 219 5.97 -13.22 -10.70
C MET A 219 6.00 -12.50 -9.35
N LEU A 220 4.84 -12.20 -8.75
CA LEU A 220 4.76 -11.54 -7.44
C LEU A 220 5.40 -12.41 -6.33
N VAL A 221 5.18 -13.73 -6.34
CA VAL A 221 5.84 -14.66 -5.43
C VAL A 221 7.36 -14.64 -5.63
N ASN A 222 7.85 -14.60 -6.87
CA ASN A 222 9.28 -14.49 -7.15
C ASN A 222 9.88 -13.16 -6.64
N TRP A 223 9.20 -12.03 -6.82
CA TRP A 223 9.62 -10.74 -6.26
C TRP A 223 9.64 -10.75 -4.73
N HIS A 224 8.63 -11.35 -4.11
CA HIS A 224 8.59 -11.55 -2.67
C HIS A 224 9.81 -12.35 -2.17
N LYS A 225 10.18 -13.43 -2.86
CA LYS A 225 11.35 -14.28 -2.51
C LYS A 225 12.67 -13.54 -2.70
N ALA A 226 12.79 -12.78 -3.78
CA ALA A 226 14.00 -12.05 -4.12
C ALA A 226 14.32 -10.93 -3.12
N GLN A 227 13.29 -10.33 -2.51
CA GLN A 227 13.44 -9.26 -1.52
C GLN A 227 12.70 -9.62 -0.22
N LYS A 228 13.43 -10.17 0.76
CA LYS A 228 12.89 -10.53 2.09
C LYS A 228 12.17 -9.36 2.76
N ALA A 229 11.17 -9.67 3.59
CA ALA A 229 10.50 -8.66 4.42
C ALA A 229 11.52 -7.93 5.30
N SER A 230 11.51 -6.61 5.21
CA SER A 230 12.42 -5.71 5.94
C SER A 230 11.88 -5.35 7.33
N LEU A 231 12.73 -4.76 8.18
CA LEU A 231 12.31 -4.21 9.48
C LEU A 231 11.18 -3.18 9.33
N TYR A 232 11.25 -2.36 8.27
CA TYR A 232 10.19 -1.43 7.90
C TYR A 232 8.84 -2.13 7.69
N GLU A 233 8.83 -3.25 6.96
CA GLU A 233 7.59 -4.00 6.70
C GLU A 233 7.06 -4.71 7.94
N LEU A 234 7.94 -5.19 8.82
CA LEU A 234 7.54 -5.75 10.12
C LEU A 234 6.90 -4.67 10.99
N HIS A 235 7.50 -3.48 11.06
CA HIS A 235 6.93 -2.31 11.72
C HIS A 235 5.56 -1.94 11.15
N ARG A 236 5.46 -1.80 9.82
CA ARG A 236 4.18 -1.54 9.14
C ARG A 236 3.13 -2.56 9.54
N ASN A 237 3.43 -3.84 9.40
CA ASN A 237 2.47 -4.91 9.68
C ASN A 237 1.96 -4.85 11.14
N GLN A 238 2.85 -4.58 12.08
CA GLN A 238 2.50 -4.42 13.49
C GLN A 238 1.67 -3.16 13.76
N LYS A 239 2.02 -2.02 13.17
CA LYS A 239 1.25 -0.77 13.34
C LYS A 239 -0.12 -0.85 12.69
N ILE A 240 -0.21 -1.46 11.53
CA ILE A 240 -1.49 -1.70 10.85
C ILE A 240 -2.36 -2.64 11.70
N PHE A 241 -1.79 -3.71 12.26
CA PHE A 241 -2.51 -4.58 13.20
C PHE A 241 -3.09 -3.81 14.38
N GLU A 242 -2.31 -2.90 14.98
CA GLU A 242 -2.77 -2.05 16.10
C GLU A 242 -3.89 -1.09 15.69
N LEU A 243 -3.88 -0.60 14.45
CA LEU A 243 -4.85 0.37 13.95
C LEU A 243 -6.16 -0.27 13.44
N GLN A 244 -6.08 -1.32 12.62
CA GLN A 244 -7.24 -1.94 11.95
C GLN A 244 -7.57 -3.37 12.40
N GLY A 245 -6.66 -4.04 13.10
CA GLY A 245 -6.90 -5.33 13.76
C GLY A 245 -6.47 -6.57 12.97
N ASN A 246 -6.19 -6.45 11.67
CA ASN A 246 -5.75 -7.52 10.78
C ASN A 246 -4.28 -7.38 10.39
N ARG A 247 -3.63 -8.51 10.12
CA ARG A 247 -2.20 -8.63 9.76
C ARG A 247 -2.02 -9.08 8.32
N ASN A 248 -0.86 -8.82 7.73
CA ASN A 248 -0.43 -9.38 6.46
C ASN A 248 0.29 -10.73 6.69
N PRO A 249 -0.32 -11.88 6.33
CA PRO A 249 0.27 -13.19 6.58
C PRO A 249 1.55 -13.44 5.79
N VAL A 250 1.71 -12.79 4.63
CA VAL A 250 2.89 -12.94 3.77
C VAL A 250 4.10 -12.19 4.32
N ILE A 251 3.90 -11.19 5.18
CA ILE A 251 4.97 -10.57 5.95
C ILE A 251 5.32 -11.43 7.18
N ASP A 252 4.29 -11.93 7.89
CA ASP A 252 4.45 -12.68 9.14
C ASP A 252 5.05 -14.09 8.96
N PHE A 253 4.74 -14.74 7.83
CA PHE A 253 5.17 -16.08 7.44
C PHE A 253 5.51 -16.11 5.93
N PRO A 254 6.65 -15.54 5.50
CA PRO A 254 7.03 -15.45 4.08
C PRO A 254 6.90 -16.76 3.29
N GLU A 255 7.20 -17.90 3.93
CA GLU A 255 7.18 -19.23 3.32
C GLU A 255 5.80 -19.72 2.86
N ILE A 256 4.71 -19.09 3.31
CA ILE A 256 3.36 -19.51 2.90
C ILE A 256 3.02 -19.00 1.50
N ALA A 257 3.66 -17.93 1.01
CA ALA A 257 3.38 -17.37 -0.31
C ALA A 257 3.52 -18.40 -1.44
N GLU A 258 4.49 -19.31 -1.31
CA GLU A 258 4.75 -20.37 -2.29
C GLU A 258 3.77 -21.55 -2.19
N LYS A 259 3.07 -21.68 -1.07
CA LYS A 259 2.16 -22.81 -0.78
C LYS A 259 0.70 -22.45 -0.99
N LEU A 260 0.37 -21.17 -0.93
CA LEU A 260 -1.00 -20.69 -1.08
C LEU A 260 -1.41 -20.64 -2.55
N THR A 261 -2.67 -20.95 -2.79
CA THR A 261 -3.34 -20.65 -4.06
C THR A 261 -4.10 -19.34 -3.91
N PHE A 262 -3.84 -18.38 -4.79
CA PHE A 262 -4.53 -17.09 -4.83
C PHE A 262 -5.59 -17.14 -5.93
N ALA A 263 -6.82 -16.73 -5.62
CA ALA A 263 -7.87 -16.64 -6.62
C ALA A 263 -7.63 -15.42 -7.51
N VAL A 264 -7.52 -15.64 -8.81
CA VAL A 264 -7.29 -14.64 -9.85
C VAL A 264 -8.11 -14.94 -11.09
#